data_AF-A0A8X7WXJ4-F1
#
_entry.id   AF-A0A8X7WXJ4-F1
#
_cell.length_a   1.000
_cell.length_b   1.000
_cell.length_c   1.000
_cell.angle_alpha   90.00
_cell.angle_beta   90.00
_cell.angle_gamma   90.00
#
_symmetry.space_group_name_H-M   'P 1'
#
loop_
_entity.id
_entity.type
_entity.pdbx_description
1 polymer ?
#
loop_
_entity_poly.entity_id
_entity_poly.type
_entity_poly.pdbx_seq_one_letter_code
_entity_poly.pdbx_strand_id
1 'polypeptide(L)'
;MDDYSLYVDPETKVKSYKRFAPRGDDKSMLENFQNFQFGNGPENSKILKFVCESIVEEYEDDIISLYTQEADHVADKLCSEISEHREMDG
;
A
#
# COMPACT_ATOMS: atom_id res chain seq x y z
N MET A 1 10.85 -13.86 -9.12
CA MET A 1 9.42 -14.10 -9.43
C MET A 1 8.71 -14.04 -8.08
N ASP A 2 8.79 -12.90 -7.40
CA ASP A 2 8.54 -12.82 -5.94
C ASP A 2 7.36 -11.90 -5.62
N ASP A 3 6.66 -11.43 -6.65
CA ASP A 3 5.60 -10.43 -6.56
C ASP A 3 4.22 -11.07 -6.38
N TYR A 4 4.13 -12.38 -6.19
CA TYR A 4 2.89 -13.13 -6.11
C TYR A 4 2.65 -13.67 -4.71
N SER A 5 1.39 -13.61 -4.27
CA SER A 5 0.96 -14.18 -3.00
C SER A 5 -0.44 -14.78 -3.13
N LEU A 6 -0.81 -15.64 -2.18
CA LEU A 6 -2.12 -16.26 -2.11
C LEU A 6 -3.16 -15.19 -1.78
N TYR A 7 -4.10 -14.97 -2.69
CA TYR A 7 -5.24 -14.09 -2.54
C TYR A 7 -6.49 -14.90 -2.19
N VAL A 8 -7.26 -14.44 -1.21
CA VAL A 8 -8.56 -15.01 -0.84
C VAL A 8 -9.64 -14.00 -1.17
N ASP A 9 -10.49 -14.35 -2.13
CA ASP A 9 -11.60 -13.50 -2.53
C ASP A 9 -12.54 -13.24 -1.33
N PRO A 10 -12.83 -11.96 -0.99
CA PRO A 10 -13.57 -11.64 0.22
C PRO A 10 -15.02 -12.12 0.16
N GLU A 11 -15.62 -12.20 -1.03
CA GLU A 11 -17.02 -12.60 -1.24
C GLU A 11 -17.16 -14.12 -1.38
N THR A 12 -16.40 -14.71 -2.30
CA THR A 12 -16.52 -16.12 -2.69
C THR A 12 -15.63 -17.06 -1.89
N LYS A 13 -14.67 -16.53 -1.13
CA LYS A 13 -13.61 -17.27 -0.41
C LYS A 13 -12.73 -18.14 -1.31
N VAL A 14 -12.79 -17.94 -2.64
CA VAL A 14 -11.96 -18.65 -3.60
C VAL A 14 -10.50 -18.22 -3.44
N LYS A 15 -9.61 -19.21 -3.44
CA LYS A 15 -8.17 -19.02 -3.33
C LYS A 15 -7.53 -18.96 -4.72
N SER A 16 -6.70 -17.96 -4.95
CA SER A 16 -5.94 -17.81 -6.20
C SER A 16 -4.58 -17.20 -5.93
N TYR A 17 -3.56 -17.49 -6.73
CA TYR A 17 -2.29 -16.78 -6.66
C TYR A 17 -2.36 -15.52 -7.52
N LYS A 18 -2.24 -14.35 -6.89
CA LYS A 18 -2.29 -13.05 -7.57
C LYS A 18 -1.02 -12.25 -7.28
N ARG A 19 -0.71 -11.28 -8.13
CA ARG A 19 0.49 -10.47 -8.03
C ARG A 19 0.25 -9.24 -7.16
N PHE A 20 0.83 -9.13 -5.97
CA PHE A 20 0.63 -7.97 -5.09
C PHE A 20 1.37 -6.71 -5.56
N ALA A 21 2.49 -6.86 -6.29
CA ALA A 21 3.23 -5.72 -6.83
C ALA A 21 2.69 -5.35 -8.22
N PRO A 22 2.11 -4.16 -8.44
CA PRO A 22 1.74 -3.71 -9.77
C PRO A 22 2.91 -3.57 -10.76
N ARG A 23 2.56 -3.38 -12.03
CA ARG A 23 3.50 -3.03 -13.10
C ARG A 23 2.89 -1.83 -13.81
N GLY A 24 3.63 -0.72 -13.85
CA GLY A 24 3.09 0.54 -14.34
C GLY A 24 2.13 1.16 -13.32
N ASP A 25 1.11 1.82 -13.83
CA ASP A 25 0.21 2.74 -13.13
C ASP A 25 -1.03 2.09 -12.48
N ASP A 26 -1.15 0.75 -12.54
CA ASP A 26 -2.27 0.02 -11.96
C ASP A 26 -2.19 -0.08 -10.43
N LYS A 27 -2.77 0.88 -9.71
CA LYS A 27 -2.80 0.91 -8.23
C LYS A 27 -3.95 0.11 -7.60
N SER A 28 -4.82 -0.52 -8.40
CA SER A 28 -6.02 -1.24 -7.91
C SER A 28 -5.74 -2.37 -6.90
N MET A 29 -4.48 -2.84 -6.87
CA MET A 29 -3.98 -3.84 -5.94
C MET A 29 -3.80 -3.35 -4.50
N LEU A 30 -3.54 -2.05 -4.29
CA LEU A 30 -3.35 -1.46 -2.96
C LEU A 30 -4.64 -1.52 -2.13
N GLU A 31 -5.80 -1.34 -2.77
CA GLU A 31 -7.12 -1.40 -2.11
C GLU A 31 -7.45 -2.80 -1.57
N ASN A 32 -6.90 -3.85 -2.19
CA ASN A 32 -7.23 -5.24 -1.89
C ASN A 32 -6.12 -5.97 -1.12
N PHE A 33 -5.14 -5.24 -0.59
CA PHE A 33 -3.94 -5.80 0.02
C PHE A 33 -4.26 -6.70 1.23
N GLN A 34 -5.31 -6.36 1.99
CA GLN A 34 -5.81 -7.13 3.14
C GLN A 34 -6.25 -8.58 2.82
N ASN A 35 -6.58 -8.85 1.55
CA ASN A 35 -7.07 -10.16 1.13
C ASN A 35 -5.94 -11.12 0.72
N PHE A 36 -4.70 -10.64 0.72
CA PHE A 36 -3.52 -11.46 0.51
C PHE A 36 -3.08 -12.12 1.83
N GLN A 37 -2.80 -13.42 1.75
CA GLN A 37 -2.34 -14.25 2.85
C GLN A 37 -0.82 -14.23 2.88
N PHE A 38 -0.27 -13.27 3.60
CA PHE A 38 1.16 -13.17 3.86
C PHE A 38 1.48 -14.02 5.10
N GLY A 39 2.15 -15.16 4.90
CA GLY A 39 2.53 -16.06 6.01
C GLY A 39 3.51 -15.40 6.97
N ASN A 40 3.67 -15.84 8.22
CA ASN A 40 4.56 -15.19 9.22
C ASN A 40 6.08 -15.36 8.95
N GLY A 41 6.48 -15.59 7.71
CA GLY A 41 7.84 -15.83 7.30
C GLY A 41 8.60 -14.57 6.86
N PRO A 42 9.89 -14.71 6.51
CA PRO A 42 10.72 -13.63 6.00
C PRO A 42 10.18 -13.02 4.70
N GLU A 43 9.27 -13.68 3.98
CA GLU A 43 8.54 -13.10 2.85
C GLU A 43 7.80 -11.81 3.21
N ASN A 44 7.31 -11.65 4.44
CA ASN A 44 6.62 -10.44 4.90
C ASN A 44 7.51 -9.19 4.86
N SER A 45 8.82 -9.35 5.05
CA SER A 45 9.75 -8.23 5.00
C SER A 45 9.84 -7.62 3.61
N LYS A 46 9.73 -8.45 2.56
CA LYS A 46 9.72 -7.98 1.15
C LYS A 46 8.42 -7.26 0.82
N ILE A 47 7.30 -7.75 1.35
CA ILE A 47 5.99 -7.16 1.15
C ILE A 47 5.88 -5.81 1.86
N LEU A 48 6.31 -5.73 3.13
CA LEU A 48 6.36 -4.47 3.87
C LEU A 48 7.28 -3.47 3.18
N LYS A 49 8.43 -3.93 2.67
CA LYS A 49 9.31 -3.10 1.86
C LYS A 49 8.57 -2.55 0.64
N PHE A 50 7.88 -3.40 -0.13
CA PHE A 50 7.14 -3.00 -1.32
C PHE A 50 6.03 -1.97 -1.00
N VAL A 51 5.25 -2.21 0.06
CA VAL A 51 4.20 -1.27 0.49
C VAL A 51 4.80 0.07 0.91
N CYS A 52 5.91 0.05 1.67
CA CYS A 52 6.60 1.26 2.08
C CYS A 52 7.14 2.03 0.88
N GLU A 53 7.77 1.34 -0.08
CA GLU A 53 8.23 1.93 -1.35
C GLU A 53 7.05 2.55 -2.11
N SER A 54 5.91 1.87 -2.21
CA SER A 54 4.71 2.37 -2.89
C SER A 54 4.12 3.62 -2.24
N ILE A 55 4.05 3.66 -0.90
CA ILE A 55 3.55 4.83 -0.15
C ILE A 55 4.50 6.01 -0.37
N VAL A 56 5.82 5.80 -0.29
CA VAL A 56 6.79 6.86 -0.52
C VAL A 56 6.72 7.39 -1.95
N GLU A 57 6.59 6.52 -2.95
CA GLU A 57 6.45 6.93 -4.35
C GLU A 57 5.14 7.69 -4.61
N GLU A 58 4.03 7.25 -4.01
CA GLU A 58 2.72 7.88 -4.23
C GLU A 58 2.58 9.24 -3.53
N TYR A 59 3.15 9.37 -2.33
CA TYR A 59 3.01 10.54 -1.48
C TYR A 59 4.33 11.32 -1.33
N GLU A 60 5.27 11.20 -2.29
CA GLU A 60 6.60 11.80 -2.21
C GLU A 60 6.55 13.30 -1.89
N ASP A 61 5.78 14.05 -2.67
CA ASP A 61 5.65 15.51 -2.52
C ASP A 61 4.99 15.90 -1.18
N ASP A 62 3.98 15.17 -0.76
CA ASP A 62 3.27 15.41 0.50
C ASP A 62 4.17 15.12 1.71
N ILE A 63 4.91 14.01 1.65
CA ILE A 63 5.90 13.63 2.67
C ILE A 63 6.98 14.71 2.77
N ILE A 64 7.54 15.16 1.64
CA ILE A 64 8.54 16.24 1.61
C ILE A 64 7.95 17.53 2.21
N SER A 65 6.73 17.90 1.82
CA SER A 65 6.03 19.08 2.33
C SER A 65 5.89 19.03 3.86
N LEU A 66 5.42 17.90 4.41
CA LEU A 66 5.31 17.71 5.85
C LEU A 66 6.66 17.86 6.56
N TYR A 67 7.74 17.27 6.02
CA TYR A 67 9.07 17.42 6.61
C TYR A 67 9.61 18.85 6.50
N THR A 68 9.37 19.57 5.40
CA THR A 68 9.80 20.97 5.25
C THR A 68 9.07 21.93 6.19
N GLN A 69 7.86 21.57 6.61
CA GLN A 69 7.09 22.32 7.60
C GLN A 69 7.46 21.95 9.05
N GLU A 70 8.49 21.11 9.24
CA GLU A 70 8.88 20.56 10.55
C GLU A 70 7.69 19.93 11.30
N ALA A 71 6.79 19.28 10.55
CA ALA A 71 5.62 18.66 11.12
C ALA A 71 6.00 17.50 12.05
N ASP A 72 5.63 17.60 13.32
CA ASP A 72 5.60 16.42 14.19
C ASP A 72 4.55 15.42 13.69
N HIS A 73 4.80 14.14 13.94
CA HIS A 73 3.86 13.05 13.65
C HIS A 73 3.50 12.92 12.16
N VAL A 74 4.50 12.96 11.27
CA VAL A 74 4.34 12.85 9.81
C VAL A 74 3.50 11.65 9.39
N ALA A 75 3.71 10.48 10.00
CA ALA A 75 2.94 9.28 9.69
C ALA A 75 1.45 9.43 10.02
N ASP A 76 1.13 10.02 11.18
CA ASP A 76 -0.26 10.22 11.60
C ASP A 76 -0.95 11.20 10.64
N LYS A 77 -0.32 12.35 10.35
CA LYS A 77 -0.85 13.35 9.42
C LYS A 77 -1.02 12.83 8.00
N LEU A 78 -0.03 12.11 7.49
CA LEU A 78 -0.09 11.49 6.17
C LEU A 78 -1.28 10.53 6.10
N CYS A 79 -1.45 9.68 7.10
CA CYS A 79 -2.48 8.65 7.11
C CYS A 79 -3.90 9.20 7.38
N SER A 80 -4.06 10.20 8.24
CA SER A 80 -5.39 10.71 8.63
C SER A 80 -5.89 11.89 7.79
N GLU A 81 -4.99 12.74 7.30
CA GLU A 81 -5.37 14.00 6.64
C GLU A 81 -5.17 13.97 5.13
N ILE A 82 -4.19 13.19 4.64
CA ILE A 82 -3.80 13.22 3.22
C ILE A 82 -4.31 11.97 2.49
N SER A 83 -4.08 10.76 3.03
CA SER A 83 -4.50 9.54 2.35
C SER A 83 -6.01 9.28 2.37
N GLU A 84 -6.75 9.78 3.36
CA GLU A 84 -8.21 9.65 3.41
C GLU A 84 -8.93 10.69 2.53
N HIS A 85 -8.25 11.77 2.12
CA HIS A 85 -8.91 12.95 1.53
C HIS A 85 -8.89 13.01 0.00
N ARG A 86 -8.37 11.98 -0.68
CA ARG A 86 -8.33 11.96 -2.16
C ARG A 86 -9.58 11.37 -2.83
N GLU A 87 -10.56 10.91 -2.07
CA GLU A 87 -11.94 10.68 -2.55
C GLU A 87 -12.82 11.92 -2.27
N MET A 88 -12.55 13.04 -2.94
CA MET A 88 -13.51 14.12 -3.27
C MET A 88 -12.74 15.40 -3.67
N ASP A 89 -12.33 15.47 -4.93
CA ASP A 89 -12.37 16.75 -5.65
C ASP A 89 -12.94 16.46 -7.05
N GLY A 90 -13.98 17.23 -7.39
CA GLY A 90 -14.95 16.96 -8.46
C GLY A 90 -14.52 17.35 -9.87
#